data_AF-A0A2R7L0X1-F1
#
_entry.id   AF-A0A2R7L0X1-F1
#
_cell.length_a   1.000
_cell.length_b   1.000
_cell.length_c   1.000
_cell.angle_alpha   90.00
_cell.angle_beta   90.00
_cell.angle_gamma   90.00
#
_symmetry.space_group_name_H-M   'P 1'
#
loop_
_entity.id
_entity.type
_entity.pdbx_description
1 polymer ?
#
loop_
_entity_poly.entity_id
_entity_poly.type
_entity_poly.pdbx_seq_one_letter_code
_entity_poly.pdbx_strand_id
1 'polypeptide(L)'
;DQNNLSQIAIEKEATCVVIIPKGFEKMTLTKKYPEITTIVNTSNVLTANYASTAIQVCLGTLKAGVQIETLRKQGVPENLLMSQYEPFKTTFIKKYNRSTNYMYFLWPGVLATVLQQVLLLGLALSFASEFENGTFKDLIKRCPSILKLLMVKIVPYLMMSFGVWLIYWFFTFWFRLPFYENLLPLTFIAGIFVISVSFIGILVSIVVPSQLKATEILMVIATPSFILSGFTWPLSQMPQAVQAIANVIPLTHFLKAFRILIIENGTFSQTTKPIWNMIIIGLVCSIAAYTALYFKKKSVLKEA
;
A
#
# COMPACT_ATOMS: atom_id res chain seq x y z
N ASP A 1 33.88 -10.07 -19.81
CA ASP A 1 33.04 -8.85 -19.83
C ASP A 1 31.94 -8.91 -18.78
N GLN A 2 31.56 -7.76 -18.22
CA GLN A 2 30.35 -7.65 -17.40
C GLN A 2 29.08 -7.88 -18.26
N ASN A 3 29.10 -7.44 -19.52
CA ASN A 3 27.97 -7.56 -20.45
C ASN A 3 27.47 -9.02 -20.59
N ASN A 4 28.40 -9.98 -20.65
CA ASN A 4 28.08 -11.41 -20.79
C ASN A 4 27.56 -12.02 -19.46
N LEU A 5 28.07 -11.58 -18.32
CA LEU A 5 27.56 -12.00 -17.00
C LEU A 5 26.10 -11.59 -16.79
N SER A 6 25.72 -10.38 -17.23
CA SER A 6 24.33 -9.90 -17.18
C SER A 6 23.40 -10.74 -18.06
N GLN A 7 23.85 -11.18 -19.25
CA GLN A 7 23.08 -12.08 -20.10
C GLN A 7 22.84 -13.43 -19.39
N ILE A 8 23.90 -14.08 -18.92
CA ILE A 8 23.82 -15.42 -18.27
C ILE A 8 22.95 -15.38 -16.99
N ALA A 9 22.99 -14.29 -16.23
CA ALA A 9 22.16 -14.13 -15.03
C ALA A 9 20.65 -14.07 -15.36
N ILE A 10 20.31 -13.47 -16.50
CA ILE A 10 18.93 -13.34 -17.00
C ILE A 10 18.47 -14.65 -17.65
N GLU A 11 19.32 -15.30 -18.45
CA GLU A 11 19.06 -16.62 -19.06
C GLU A 11 18.80 -17.75 -18.04
N LYS A 12 19.12 -17.54 -16.76
CA LYS A 12 18.95 -18.51 -15.67
C LYS A 12 18.07 -18.03 -14.50
N GLU A 13 17.31 -16.96 -14.70
CA GLU A 13 16.34 -16.41 -13.73
C GLU A 13 16.92 -16.19 -12.31
N ALA A 14 18.21 -15.86 -12.21
CA ALA A 14 18.93 -15.95 -10.94
C ALA A 14 18.51 -14.84 -9.94
N THR A 15 18.13 -15.23 -8.73
CA THR A 15 17.88 -14.30 -7.61
C THR A 15 19.16 -13.58 -7.16
N CYS A 16 20.33 -14.15 -7.43
CA CYS A 16 21.63 -13.54 -7.16
C CYS A 16 22.77 -14.24 -7.92
N VAL A 17 23.89 -13.52 -8.09
CA VAL A 17 25.14 -14.00 -8.68
C VAL A 17 26.30 -13.56 -7.79
N VAL A 18 27.22 -14.47 -7.49
CA VAL A 18 28.41 -14.22 -6.68
C VAL A 18 29.66 -14.54 -7.50
N ILE A 19 30.56 -13.56 -7.63
CA ILE A 19 31.74 -13.64 -8.50
C ILE A 19 32.98 -13.78 -7.62
N ILE A 20 33.63 -14.94 -7.70
CA ILE A 20 34.86 -15.27 -6.97
C ILE A 20 36.05 -15.11 -7.93
N PRO A 21 37.11 -14.35 -7.58
CA PRO A 21 38.23 -14.10 -8.48
C PRO A 21 39.11 -15.35 -8.68
N LYS A 22 39.68 -15.52 -9.87
CA LYS A 22 40.63 -16.61 -10.16
C LYS A 22 41.84 -16.53 -9.22
N GLY A 23 42.19 -17.64 -8.57
CA GLY A 23 43.28 -17.70 -7.59
C GLY A 23 42.91 -17.23 -6.17
N PHE A 24 41.62 -17.04 -5.86
CA PHE A 24 41.10 -16.60 -4.55
C PHE A 24 41.79 -17.28 -3.35
N GLU A 25 41.90 -18.60 -3.35
CA GLU A 25 42.54 -19.37 -2.26
C GLU A 25 44.02 -18.98 -2.07
N LYS A 26 44.82 -18.96 -3.15
CA LYS A 26 46.23 -18.60 -3.10
C LYS A 26 46.45 -17.17 -2.61
N MET A 27 45.60 -16.22 -3.05
CA MET A 27 45.64 -14.82 -2.58
C MET A 27 45.24 -14.70 -1.12
N THR A 28 44.23 -15.47 -0.69
CA THR A 28 43.76 -15.55 0.69
C THR A 28 44.86 -16.07 1.63
N LEU A 29 45.44 -17.24 1.34
CA LEU A 29 46.51 -17.85 2.15
C LEU A 29 47.81 -17.03 2.18
N THR A 30 48.00 -16.12 1.22
CA THR A 30 49.14 -15.19 1.17
C THR A 30 48.80 -13.77 1.67
N LYS A 31 47.71 -13.61 2.43
CA LYS A 31 47.25 -12.34 3.05
C LYS A 31 47.01 -11.17 2.06
N LYS A 32 46.63 -11.46 0.81
CA LYS A 32 46.31 -10.45 -0.23
C LYS A 32 44.81 -10.15 -0.36
N TYR A 33 44.05 -10.29 0.73
CA TYR A 33 42.65 -9.89 0.94
C TYR A 33 41.78 -9.74 -0.33
N PRO A 34 41.49 -10.83 -1.05
CA PRO A 34 40.73 -10.76 -2.30
C PRO A 34 39.27 -10.34 -2.08
N GLU A 35 38.78 -9.47 -2.97
CA GLU A 35 37.38 -9.05 -2.99
C GLU A 35 36.46 -10.10 -3.65
N ILE A 36 35.22 -10.19 -3.19
CA ILE A 36 34.15 -11.00 -3.80
C ILE A 36 33.02 -10.04 -4.17
N THR A 37 32.66 -9.99 -5.45
CA THR A 37 31.58 -9.14 -5.95
C THR A 37 30.24 -9.89 -5.93
N THR A 38 29.19 -9.25 -5.44
CA THR A 38 27.85 -9.86 -5.30
C THR A 38 26.81 -9.00 -6.00
N ILE A 39 25.99 -9.63 -6.85
CA ILE A 39 24.94 -8.98 -7.61
C ILE A 39 23.62 -9.65 -7.19
N VAL A 40 22.72 -8.90 -6.56
CA VAL A 40 21.43 -9.44 -6.07
C VAL A 40 20.28 -8.86 -6.88
N ASN A 41 19.36 -9.72 -7.28
CA ASN A 41 18.15 -9.36 -8.00
C ASN A 41 17.13 -8.78 -7.00
N THR A 42 16.99 -7.46 -6.96
CA THR A 42 16.19 -6.77 -5.94
C THR A 42 14.70 -6.63 -6.29
N SER A 43 14.23 -7.32 -7.33
CA SER A 43 12.91 -7.12 -7.97
C SER A 43 11.68 -7.40 -7.10
N ASN A 44 11.75 -8.34 -6.16
CA ASN A 44 10.76 -8.54 -5.09
C ASN A 44 11.39 -8.12 -3.76
N VAL A 45 10.91 -7.05 -3.13
CA VAL A 45 11.57 -6.46 -1.94
C VAL A 45 11.67 -7.43 -0.75
N LEU A 46 10.78 -8.42 -0.61
CA LEU A 46 10.99 -9.49 0.38
C LEU A 46 12.16 -10.38 -0.04
N THR A 47 12.05 -11.06 -1.19
CA THR A 47 13.04 -12.04 -1.68
C THR A 47 14.42 -11.42 -1.87
N ALA A 48 14.48 -10.15 -2.26
CA ALA A 48 15.66 -9.30 -2.38
C ALA A 48 16.41 -9.13 -1.06
N ASN A 49 15.68 -8.81 0.01
CA ASN A 49 16.25 -8.67 1.35
C ASN A 49 16.71 -10.04 1.87
N TYR A 50 15.94 -11.12 1.64
CA TYR A 50 16.36 -12.48 1.99
C TYR A 50 17.66 -12.88 1.26
N ALA A 51 17.73 -12.71 -0.06
CA ALA A 51 18.91 -13.06 -0.85
C ALA A 51 20.14 -12.20 -0.50
N SER A 52 19.95 -10.89 -0.32
CA SER A 52 21.04 -9.98 0.11
C SER A 52 21.57 -10.34 1.50
N THR A 53 20.67 -10.68 2.43
CA THR A 53 21.03 -11.06 3.81
C THR A 53 21.75 -12.40 3.82
N ALA A 54 21.25 -13.41 3.09
CA ALA A 54 21.88 -14.72 2.99
C ALA A 54 23.32 -14.63 2.44
N ILE A 55 23.53 -13.84 1.37
CA ILE A 55 24.87 -13.59 0.81
C ILE A 55 25.79 -12.89 1.82
N GLN A 56 25.30 -11.86 2.52
CA GLN A 56 26.11 -11.16 3.52
C GLN A 56 26.52 -12.08 4.67
N VAL A 57 25.64 -12.99 5.11
CA VAL A 57 25.96 -14.03 6.11
C VAL A 57 27.02 -14.99 5.58
N CYS A 58 26.81 -15.62 4.42
CA CYS A 58 27.76 -16.60 3.87
C CYS A 58 29.16 -16.01 3.64
N LEU A 59 29.26 -14.78 3.13
CA LEU A 59 30.54 -14.11 2.95
C LEU A 59 31.17 -13.62 4.26
N GLY A 60 30.37 -13.33 5.29
CA GLY A 60 30.86 -13.08 6.64
C GLY A 60 31.53 -14.32 7.24
N THR A 61 30.84 -15.47 7.23
CA THR A 61 31.36 -16.74 7.73
C THR A 61 32.63 -17.17 6.99
N LEU A 62 32.65 -17.05 5.65
CA LEU A 62 33.82 -17.37 4.83
C LEU A 62 35.03 -16.51 5.20
N LYS A 63 34.84 -15.19 5.36
CA LYS A 63 35.91 -14.26 5.77
C LYS A 63 36.49 -14.61 7.15
N ALA A 64 35.64 -14.97 8.12
CA ALA A 64 36.08 -15.30 9.47
C ALA A 64 36.84 -16.63 9.54
N GLY A 65 36.34 -17.71 8.92
CA GLY A 65 37.00 -19.02 8.92
C GLY A 65 38.38 -19.00 8.25
N VAL A 66 38.49 -18.26 7.15
CA VAL A 66 39.77 -17.91 6.48
C VAL A 66 40.77 -17.29 7.44
N GLN A 67 40.32 -16.41 8.34
CA GLN A 67 41.16 -15.59 9.21
C GLN A 67 41.68 -16.44 10.40
N ILE A 68 40.81 -17.29 10.95
CA ILE A 68 41.15 -18.30 11.97
C ILE A 68 42.23 -19.27 11.45
N GLU A 69 42.05 -19.89 10.28
CA GLU A 69 43.05 -20.79 9.70
C GLU A 69 44.36 -20.10 9.35
N THR A 70 44.29 -18.84 8.89
CA THR A 70 45.48 -18.03 8.58
C THR A 70 46.29 -17.77 9.85
N LEU A 71 45.63 -17.45 10.97
CA LEU A 71 46.27 -17.25 12.28
C LEU A 71 46.79 -18.57 12.88
N ARG A 72 46.06 -19.69 12.77
CA ARG A 72 46.53 -21.03 13.22
C ARG A 72 47.85 -21.39 12.56
N LYS A 73 47.97 -21.14 11.25
CA LYS A 73 49.19 -21.39 10.45
C LYS A 73 50.37 -20.45 10.77
N GLN A 74 50.17 -19.44 11.60
CA GLN A 74 51.25 -18.61 12.18
C GLN A 74 51.68 -19.10 13.58
N GLY A 75 51.18 -20.24 14.05
CA GLY A 75 51.47 -20.77 15.39
C GLY A 75 50.77 -20.01 16.51
N VAL A 76 49.78 -19.15 16.19
CA VAL A 76 48.92 -18.53 17.20
C VAL A 76 48.11 -19.64 17.87
N PRO A 77 48.18 -19.81 19.21
CA PRO A 77 47.48 -20.89 19.90
C PRO A 77 45.96 -20.85 19.68
N GLU A 78 45.34 -22.03 19.61
CA GLU A 78 43.94 -22.25 19.22
C GLU A 78 42.94 -21.36 19.99
N ASN A 79 43.23 -21.10 21.26
CA ASN A 79 42.41 -20.30 22.18
C ASN A 79 42.40 -18.78 21.89
N LEU A 80 43.24 -18.27 20.98
CA LEU A 80 43.32 -16.85 20.61
C LEU A 80 42.83 -16.54 19.19
N LEU A 81 42.59 -17.56 18.36
CA LEU A 81 42.26 -17.42 16.93
C LEU A 81 40.91 -16.73 16.67
N MET A 82 39.94 -16.97 17.55
CA MET A 82 38.55 -16.53 17.42
C MET A 82 38.36 -15.01 17.63
N SER A 83 39.44 -14.27 17.94
CA SER A 83 39.38 -12.98 18.62
C SER A 83 39.75 -11.74 17.77
N GLN A 84 40.09 -11.89 16.47
CA GLN A 84 40.80 -10.83 15.71
C GLN A 84 40.39 -10.66 14.22
N TYR A 85 39.10 -10.59 13.84
CA TYR A 85 38.74 -10.62 12.40
C TYR A 85 37.60 -9.67 11.88
N GLU A 86 37.97 -8.46 11.41
CA GLU A 86 37.17 -7.62 10.49
C GLU A 86 38.07 -6.77 9.55
N PRO A 87 37.81 -6.60 8.22
CA PRO A 87 38.76 -5.94 7.31
C PRO A 87 38.43 -4.50 6.81
N PHE A 88 37.17 -4.12 6.55
CA PHE A 88 36.82 -2.75 6.08
C PHE A 88 35.35 -2.36 6.31
N LYS A 89 35.06 -1.06 6.28
CA LYS A 89 33.78 -0.46 6.72
C LYS A 89 32.91 0.04 5.56
N THR A 90 31.62 -0.28 5.57
CA THR A 90 30.64 0.10 4.53
C THR A 90 29.46 0.86 5.14
N THR A 91 28.96 1.92 4.50
CA THR A 91 27.91 2.80 5.07
C THR A 91 26.66 2.86 4.18
N PHE A 92 25.59 2.15 4.57
CA PHE A 92 24.30 2.16 3.87
C PHE A 92 23.33 3.21 4.45
N ILE A 93 23.07 4.30 3.73
CA ILE A 93 22.15 5.37 4.18
C ILE A 93 20.72 5.08 3.69
N LYS A 94 19.95 4.37 4.52
CA LYS A 94 18.51 4.12 4.30
C LYS A 94 17.70 5.42 4.50
N LYS A 95 17.38 6.13 3.41
CA LYS A 95 16.44 7.27 3.44
C LYS A 95 15.00 6.81 3.67
N TYR A 96 14.17 7.69 4.25
CA TYR A 96 12.72 7.56 4.48
C TYR A 96 12.28 6.43 5.43
N ASN A 97 12.85 5.23 5.36
CA ASN A 97 12.65 4.16 6.33
C ASN A 97 14.00 3.71 6.94
N ARG A 98 14.56 4.56 7.82
CA ARG A 98 15.86 4.30 8.50
C ARG A 98 15.88 2.99 9.29
N SER A 99 14.75 2.62 9.90
CA SER A 99 14.59 1.38 10.67
C SER A 99 14.39 0.14 9.78
N THR A 100 14.15 0.30 8.47
CA THR A 100 13.67 -0.76 7.56
C THR A 100 12.34 -1.41 7.99
N ASN A 101 11.64 -0.82 8.97
CA ASN A 101 10.47 -1.45 9.56
C ASN A 101 9.27 -1.32 8.61
N TYR A 102 8.82 -2.45 8.08
CA TYR A 102 7.68 -2.54 7.16
C TYR A 102 6.35 -2.13 7.81
N MET A 103 6.24 -2.17 9.15
CA MET A 103 5.03 -1.75 9.87
C MET A 103 4.70 -0.26 9.65
N TYR A 104 5.70 0.63 9.57
CA TYR A 104 5.47 2.05 9.27
C TYR A 104 4.92 2.28 7.86
N PHE A 105 5.25 1.40 6.91
CA PHE A 105 4.66 1.39 5.58
C PHE A 105 3.26 0.77 5.59
N LEU A 106 3.07 -0.36 6.28
CA LEU A 106 1.85 -1.17 6.18
C LEU A 106 0.66 -0.60 6.98
N TRP A 107 0.86 -0.12 8.20
CA TRP A 107 -0.23 0.25 9.12
C TRP A 107 -1.24 1.29 8.57
N PRO A 108 -0.82 2.37 7.85
CA PRO A 108 -1.77 3.37 7.35
C PRO A 108 -2.54 2.84 6.13
N GLY A 109 -1.89 2.00 5.33
CA GLY A 109 -2.50 1.30 4.20
C GLY A 109 -3.65 0.41 4.63
N VAL A 110 -3.44 -0.34 5.71
CA VAL A 110 -4.49 -1.18 6.32
C VAL A 110 -5.61 -0.32 6.89
N LEU A 111 -5.31 0.75 7.65
CA LEU A 111 -6.37 1.62 8.21
C LEU A 111 -7.24 2.28 7.14
N ALA A 112 -6.65 2.79 6.05
CA ALA A 112 -7.42 3.37 4.95
C ALA A 112 -8.27 2.31 4.21
N THR A 113 -7.77 1.07 4.11
CA THR A 113 -8.54 -0.06 3.58
C THR A 113 -9.75 -0.37 4.46
N VAL A 114 -9.54 -0.49 5.79
CA VAL A 114 -10.62 -0.75 6.74
C VAL A 114 -11.65 0.38 6.73
N LEU A 115 -11.23 1.65 6.62
CA LEU A 115 -12.15 2.78 6.47
C LEU A 115 -12.95 2.69 5.16
N GLN A 116 -12.33 2.34 4.03
CA GLN A 116 -13.07 2.09 2.78
C GLN A 116 -14.07 0.94 2.94
N GLN A 117 -13.68 -0.16 3.57
CA GLN A 117 -14.53 -1.34 3.75
C GLN A 117 -15.73 -1.05 4.65
N VAL A 118 -15.53 -0.35 5.78
CA VAL A 118 -16.63 0.08 6.67
C VAL A 118 -17.58 1.03 5.95
N LEU A 119 -17.06 2.01 5.19
CA LEU A 119 -17.87 2.94 4.40
C LEU A 119 -18.71 2.23 3.34
N LEU A 120 -18.09 1.37 2.53
CA LEU A 120 -18.81 0.64 1.48
C LEU A 120 -19.90 -0.26 2.08
N LEU A 121 -19.58 -1.07 3.10
CA LEU A 121 -20.52 -2.04 3.65
C LEU A 121 -21.66 -1.38 4.45
N GLY A 122 -21.39 -0.29 5.18
CA GLY A 122 -22.45 0.48 5.85
C GLY A 122 -23.37 1.18 4.86
N LEU A 123 -22.82 1.80 3.81
CA LEU A 123 -23.61 2.46 2.78
C LEU A 123 -24.34 1.49 1.86
N ALA A 124 -23.86 0.24 1.71
CA ALA A 124 -24.56 -0.85 1.02
C ALA A 124 -26.00 -1.03 1.51
N LEU A 125 -26.20 -0.95 2.82
CA LEU A 125 -27.49 -1.13 3.47
C LEU A 125 -28.40 0.10 3.36
N SER A 126 -27.85 1.28 3.01
CA SER A 126 -28.51 2.57 3.23
C SER A 126 -29.84 2.74 2.49
N PHE A 127 -29.88 2.56 1.16
CA PHE A 127 -31.11 2.55 0.38
C PHE A 127 -31.67 1.13 0.19
N ALA A 128 -30.80 0.12 0.15
CA ALA A 128 -31.20 -1.28 0.00
C ALA A 128 -32.20 -1.71 1.08
N SER A 129 -31.99 -1.32 2.35
CA SER A 129 -32.94 -1.58 3.44
C SER A 129 -34.29 -0.89 3.27
N GLU A 130 -34.35 0.27 2.62
CA GLU A 130 -35.59 1.03 2.42
C GLU A 130 -36.40 0.52 1.22
N PHE A 131 -35.72 -0.08 0.22
CA PHE A 131 -36.38 -0.83 -0.84
C PHE A 131 -36.91 -2.18 -0.31
N GLU A 132 -36.09 -2.92 0.42
CA GLU A 132 -36.40 -4.27 0.92
C GLU A 132 -37.50 -4.26 1.99
N ASN A 133 -37.53 -3.25 2.87
CA ASN A 133 -38.62 -3.02 3.83
C ASN A 133 -39.78 -2.17 3.27
N GLY A 134 -39.74 -1.74 1.99
CA GLY A 134 -40.78 -0.93 1.34
C GLY A 134 -40.92 0.53 1.81
N THR A 135 -40.23 0.94 2.87
CA THR A 135 -40.33 2.26 3.53
C THR A 135 -39.89 3.44 2.65
N PHE A 136 -39.19 3.18 1.53
CA PHE A 136 -38.78 4.18 0.55
C PHE A 136 -39.95 5.07 0.04
N LYS A 137 -41.18 4.53 -0.05
CA LYS A 137 -42.38 5.29 -0.43
C LYS A 137 -42.65 6.46 0.54
N ASP A 138 -42.48 6.25 1.85
CA ASP A 138 -42.71 7.29 2.86
C ASP A 138 -41.51 8.21 3.07
N LEU A 139 -40.29 7.73 2.83
CA LEU A 139 -39.09 8.56 2.80
C LEU A 139 -39.19 9.66 1.71
N ILE A 140 -39.67 9.31 0.50
CA ILE A 140 -39.87 10.29 -0.57
C ILE A 140 -40.91 11.36 -0.18
N LYS A 141 -42.03 10.97 0.47
CA LYS A 141 -43.05 11.91 0.94
C LYS A 141 -42.47 12.93 1.92
N ARG A 142 -41.60 12.49 2.83
CA ARG A 142 -40.95 13.36 3.84
C ARG A 142 -39.80 14.19 3.27
N CYS A 143 -39.09 13.70 2.25
CA CYS A 143 -37.93 14.37 1.66
C CYS A 143 -38.03 14.39 0.12
N PRO A 144 -38.75 15.35 -0.48
CA PRO A 144 -38.98 15.40 -1.93
C PRO A 144 -37.73 15.75 -2.76
N SER A 145 -36.67 16.31 -2.16
CA SER A 145 -35.42 16.65 -2.87
C SER A 145 -34.42 15.50 -2.84
N ILE A 146 -34.01 15.06 -4.02
CA ILE A 146 -33.04 13.96 -4.22
C ILE A 146 -31.68 14.29 -3.60
N LEU A 147 -31.23 15.56 -3.69
CA LEU A 147 -30.01 16.00 -3.01
C LEU A 147 -30.13 15.91 -1.49
N LYS A 148 -31.30 16.21 -0.91
CA LYS A 148 -31.52 16.03 0.54
C LYS A 148 -31.50 14.55 0.93
N LEU A 149 -32.11 13.67 0.14
CA LEU A 149 -32.08 12.22 0.36
C LEU A 149 -30.65 11.65 0.36
N LEU A 150 -29.82 12.05 -0.61
CA LEU A 150 -28.41 11.65 -0.66
C LEU A 150 -27.62 12.22 0.53
N MET A 151 -27.76 13.52 0.83
CA MET A 151 -26.99 14.18 1.88
C MET A 151 -27.34 13.68 3.30
N VAL A 152 -28.62 13.45 3.60
CA VAL A 152 -29.04 12.87 4.90
C VAL A 152 -28.42 11.50 5.16
N LYS A 153 -28.11 10.74 4.09
CA LYS A 153 -27.45 9.43 4.19
C LYS A 153 -25.93 9.49 4.16
N ILE A 154 -25.33 10.45 3.43
CA ILE A 154 -23.87 10.60 3.33
C ILE A 154 -23.29 11.29 4.57
N VAL A 155 -23.92 12.37 5.06
CA VAL A 155 -23.39 13.22 6.14
C VAL A 155 -23.06 12.44 7.43
N PRO A 156 -23.88 11.49 7.92
CA PRO A 156 -23.52 10.67 9.08
C PRO A 156 -22.21 9.90 8.91
N TYR A 157 -21.94 9.36 7.71
CA TYR A 157 -20.71 8.64 7.41
C TYR A 157 -19.51 9.60 7.23
N LEU A 158 -19.73 10.82 6.73
CA LEU A 158 -18.70 11.87 6.75
C LEU A 158 -18.33 12.26 8.19
N MET A 159 -19.32 12.46 9.07
CA MET A 159 -19.10 12.79 10.49
C MET A 159 -18.38 11.65 11.23
N MET A 160 -18.80 10.39 11.02
CA MET A 160 -18.11 9.21 11.54
C MET A 160 -16.65 9.14 11.06
N SER A 161 -16.41 9.31 9.76
CA SER A 161 -15.07 9.26 9.18
C SER A 161 -14.18 10.40 9.67
N PHE A 162 -14.75 11.60 9.87
CA PHE A 162 -14.04 12.73 10.47
C PHE A 162 -13.66 12.45 11.93
N GLY A 163 -14.54 11.81 12.71
CA GLY A 163 -14.22 11.32 14.06
C GLY A 163 -13.07 10.30 14.06
N VAL A 164 -13.11 9.30 13.17
CA VAL A 164 -12.01 8.34 12.97
C VAL A 164 -10.72 9.05 12.56
N TRP A 165 -10.81 10.09 11.73
CA TRP A 165 -9.65 10.89 11.30
C TRP A 165 -9.05 11.74 12.43
N LEU A 166 -9.88 12.31 13.31
CA LEU A 166 -9.42 12.99 14.52
C LEU A 166 -8.72 12.02 15.49
N ILE A 167 -9.18 10.77 15.59
CA ILE A 167 -8.51 9.72 16.37
C ILE A 167 -7.15 9.36 15.74
N TYR A 168 -7.06 9.28 14.40
CA TYR A 168 -5.78 9.09 13.70
C TYR A 168 -4.81 10.27 13.94
N TRP A 169 -5.31 11.52 13.90
CA TRP A 169 -4.54 12.71 14.27
C TRP A 169 -4.00 12.59 15.71
N PHE A 170 -4.89 12.34 16.68
CA PHE A 170 -4.52 12.19 18.10
C PHE A 170 -3.41 11.15 18.29
N PHE A 171 -3.55 9.95 17.72
CA PHE A 171 -2.53 8.91 17.82
C PHE A 171 -1.22 9.27 17.10
N THR A 172 -1.27 10.03 15.99
CA THR A 172 -0.05 10.49 15.29
C THR A 172 0.77 11.42 16.17
N PHE A 173 0.13 12.35 16.89
CA PHE A 173 0.81 13.21 17.88
C PHE A 173 1.23 12.43 19.13
N TRP A 174 0.37 11.57 19.67
CA TRP A 174 0.63 10.79 20.90
C TRP A 174 1.84 9.86 20.76
N PHE A 175 1.89 9.07 19.68
CA PHE A 175 3.01 8.18 19.38
C PHE A 175 4.21 8.89 18.73
N ARG A 176 4.15 10.22 18.57
CA ARG A 176 5.22 11.05 18.00
C ARG A 176 5.72 10.54 16.65
N LEU A 177 4.79 10.15 15.76
CA LEU A 177 5.13 9.63 14.43
C LEU A 177 5.76 10.75 13.58
N PRO A 178 6.83 10.48 12.79
CA PRO A 178 7.69 11.52 12.21
C PRO A 178 7.11 12.20 10.94
N PHE A 179 5.81 12.45 10.92
CA PHE A 179 5.01 12.72 9.72
C PHE A 179 4.16 14.00 9.80
N TYR A 180 4.37 14.83 10.83
CA TYR A 180 3.43 15.90 11.21
C TYR A 180 3.19 16.96 10.14
N GLU A 181 4.23 17.38 9.42
CA GLU A 181 4.19 18.53 8.50
C GLU A 181 3.16 18.36 7.37
N ASN A 182 2.95 17.11 6.92
CA ASN A 182 2.03 16.77 5.85
C ASN A 182 0.65 16.25 6.32
N LEU A 183 0.36 16.28 7.62
CA LEU A 183 -0.95 15.86 8.16
C LEU A 183 -2.13 16.68 7.60
N LEU A 184 -1.99 18.00 7.50
CA LEU A 184 -3.07 18.88 7.04
C LEU A 184 -3.37 18.70 5.54
N PRO A 185 -2.37 18.68 4.63
CA PRO A 185 -2.56 18.21 3.26
C PRO A 185 -3.24 16.85 3.17
N LEU A 186 -2.85 15.88 4.00
CA LEU A 186 -3.45 14.55 4.01
C LEU A 186 -4.91 14.57 4.49
N THR A 187 -5.28 15.40 5.46
CA THR A 187 -6.68 15.57 5.92
C THR A 187 -7.61 15.98 4.78
N PHE A 188 -7.18 16.91 3.93
CA PHE A 188 -7.97 17.34 2.77
C PHE A 188 -8.17 16.18 1.77
N ILE A 189 -7.11 15.41 1.50
CA ILE A 189 -7.13 14.25 0.61
C ILE A 189 -7.99 13.11 1.19
N ALA A 190 -7.97 12.92 2.51
CA ALA A 190 -8.82 11.96 3.22
C ALA A 190 -10.31 12.33 3.10
N GLY A 191 -10.66 13.62 3.20
CA GLY A 191 -12.03 14.10 2.95
C GLY A 191 -12.52 13.75 1.54
N ILE A 192 -11.72 14.02 0.51
CA ILE A 192 -12.02 13.67 -0.90
C ILE A 192 -12.19 12.16 -1.06
N PHE A 193 -11.28 11.37 -0.49
CA PHE A 193 -11.34 9.91 -0.49
C PHE A 193 -12.64 9.37 0.12
N VAL A 194 -13.00 9.82 1.33
CA VAL A 194 -14.22 9.40 2.03
C VAL A 194 -15.48 9.76 1.23
N ILE A 195 -15.55 10.97 0.65
CA ILE A 195 -16.67 11.39 -0.21
C ILE A 195 -16.77 10.48 -1.45
N SER A 196 -15.64 10.18 -2.08
CA SER A 196 -15.58 9.34 -3.30
C SER A 196 -16.03 7.91 -3.03
N VAL A 197 -15.55 7.30 -1.93
CA VAL A 197 -16.00 5.97 -1.47
C VAL A 197 -17.49 6.00 -1.11
N SER A 198 -17.96 7.07 -0.48
CA SER A 198 -19.36 7.18 -0.06
C SER A 198 -20.33 7.16 -1.24
N PHE A 199 -20.01 7.85 -2.34
CA PHE A 199 -20.83 7.80 -3.55
C PHE A 199 -20.81 6.43 -4.25
N ILE A 200 -19.72 5.66 -4.16
CA ILE A 200 -19.70 4.27 -4.67
C ILE A 200 -20.64 3.37 -3.85
N GLY A 201 -20.53 3.42 -2.52
CA GLY A 201 -21.38 2.61 -1.63
C GLY A 201 -22.86 2.90 -1.82
N ILE A 202 -23.23 4.19 -1.88
CA ILE A 202 -24.61 4.61 -2.10
C ILE A 202 -25.10 4.33 -3.52
N LEU A 203 -24.26 4.40 -4.55
CA LEU A 203 -24.64 4.03 -5.92
C LEU A 203 -25.07 2.56 -6.00
N VAL A 204 -24.30 1.64 -5.43
CA VAL A 204 -24.67 0.21 -5.41
C VAL A 204 -25.93 0.00 -4.57
N SER A 205 -26.06 0.66 -3.42
CA SER A 205 -27.26 0.61 -2.58
C SER A 205 -28.52 1.15 -3.27
N ILE A 206 -28.38 2.17 -4.13
CA ILE A 206 -29.49 2.69 -4.94
C ILE A 206 -29.86 1.71 -6.05
N VAL A 207 -28.89 1.08 -6.73
CA VAL A 207 -29.15 0.16 -7.83
C VAL A 207 -29.76 -1.14 -7.31
N VAL A 208 -29.13 -1.79 -6.34
CA VAL A 208 -29.42 -3.14 -5.86
C VAL A 208 -30.44 -3.12 -4.72
N PRO A 209 -31.67 -3.63 -4.91
CA PRO A 209 -32.78 -3.44 -3.96
C PRO A 209 -32.82 -4.43 -2.79
N SER A 210 -31.76 -5.21 -2.56
CA SER A 210 -31.66 -6.19 -1.46
C SER A 210 -30.35 -6.00 -0.72
N GLN A 211 -30.41 -5.94 0.61
CA GLN A 211 -29.26 -5.66 1.47
C GLN A 211 -28.14 -6.67 1.28
N LEU A 212 -28.47 -7.97 1.29
CA LEU A 212 -27.50 -9.05 1.12
C LEU A 212 -26.70 -8.87 -0.18
N LYS A 213 -27.39 -8.71 -1.32
CA LYS A 213 -26.75 -8.58 -2.64
C LYS A 213 -25.94 -7.29 -2.77
N ALA A 214 -26.40 -6.18 -2.19
CA ALA A 214 -25.64 -4.92 -2.17
C ALA A 214 -24.33 -5.08 -1.37
N THR A 215 -24.39 -5.78 -0.23
CA THR A 215 -23.23 -6.08 0.62
C THR A 215 -22.27 -7.05 -0.07
N GLU A 216 -22.76 -8.12 -0.70
CA GLU A 216 -21.94 -9.09 -1.47
C GLU A 216 -21.12 -8.40 -2.57
N ILE A 217 -21.78 -7.59 -3.41
CA ILE A 217 -21.14 -6.85 -4.52
C ILE A 217 -20.04 -5.92 -3.99
N LEU A 218 -20.29 -5.23 -2.88
CA LEU A 218 -19.32 -4.33 -2.27
C LEU A 218 -18.21 -5.07 -1.50
N MET A 219 -18.44 -6.28 -0.96
CA MET A 219 -17.39 -7.13 -0.40
C MET A 219 -16.40 -7.62 -1.47
N VAL A 220 -16.89 -7.95 -2.67
CA VAL A 220 -16.05 -8.34 -3.83
C VAL A 220 -15.14 -7.20 -4.27
N ILE A 221 -15.57 -5.94 -4.13
CA ILE A 221 -14.73 -4.76 -4.40
C ILE A 221 -13.79 -4.47 -3.21
N ALA A 222 -14.32 -4.47 -1.99
CA ALA A 222 -13.58 -4.04 -0.80
C ALA A 222 -12.45 -5.00 -0.40
N THR A 223 -12.70 -6.31 -0.40
CA THR A 223 -11.75 -7.32 0.10
C THR A 223 -10.42 -7.33 -0.66
N PRO A 224 -10.37 -7.40 -2.01
CA PRO A 224 -9.11 -7.35 -2.74
C PRO A 224 -8.52 -5.93 -2.86
N SER A 225 -9.28 -4.88 -2.51
CA SER A 225 -8.90 -3.49 -2.80
C SER A 225 -7.52 -3.09 -2.29
N PHE A 226 -7.07 -3.60 -1.14
CA PHE A 226 -5.74 -3.29 -0.60
C PHE A 226 -4.61 -3.82 -1.48
N ILE A 227 -4.73 -5.04 -1.98
CA ILE A 227 -3.74 -5.65 -2.88
C ILE A 227 -3.78 -4.95 -4.24
N LEU A 228 -4.99 -4.70 -4.76
CA LEU A 228 -5.21 -4.00 -6.04
C LEU A 228 -4.76 -2.54 -6.03
N SER A 229 -4.71 -1.88 -4.87
CA SER A 229 -4.41 -0.44 -4.73
C SER A 229 -3.04 0.02 -5.21
N GLY A 230 -2.13 -0.90 -5.57
CA GLY A 230 -0.73 -0.57 -5.84
C GLY A 230 0.10 -0.32 -4.56
N PHE A 231 -0.46 -0.57 -3.38
CA PHE A 231 0.20 -0.26 -2.12
C PHE A 231 1.15 -1.35 -1.66
N THR A 232 0.70 -2.60 -1.52
CA THR A 232 1.55 -3.74 -1.13
C THR A 232 2.38 -4.28 -2.29
N TRP A 233 1.81 -4.30 -3.50
CA TRP A 233 2.46 -4.71 -4.74
C TRP A 233 2.43 -3.55 -5.75
N PRO A 234 3.49 -3.29 -6.54
CA PRO A 234 3.48 -2.20 -7.52
C PRO A 234 2.36 -2.35 -8.57
N LEU A 235 1.50 -1.34 -8.71
CA LEU A 235 0.40 -1.34 -9.69
C LEU A 235 0.88 -1.58 -11.13
N SER A 236 2.07 -1.08 -11.47
CA SER A 236 2.72 -1.26 -12.77
C SER A 236 3.14 -2.70 -13.08
N GLN A 237 3.19 -3.59 -12.09
CA GLN A 237 3.47 -5.02 -12.26
C GLN A 237 2.20 -5.87 -12.41
N MET A 238 1.01 -5.26 -12.44
CA MET A 238 -0.27 -5.96 -12.60
C MET A 238 -0.74 -5.95 -14.08
N PRO A 239 -1.50 -6.95 -14.56
CA PRO A 239 -2.10 -6.93 -15.90
C PRO A 239 -3.02 -5.72 -16.13
N GLN A 240 -3.14 -5.24 -17.38
CA GLN A 240 -3.91 -4.02 -17.69
C GLN A 240 -5.37 -4.05 -17.22
N ALA A 241 -6.06 -5.19 -17.31
CA ALA A 241 -7.43 -5.35 -16.80
C ALA A 241 -7.51 -5.15 -15.27
N VAL A 242 -6.51 -5.64 -14.54
CA VAL A 242 -6.38 -5.48 -13.08
C VAL A 242 -6.08 -4.02 -12.75
N GLN A 243 -5.20 -3.37 -13.52
CA GLN A 243 -4.95 -1.93 -13.39
C GLN A 243 -6.20 -1.09 -13.67
N ALA A 244 -7.02 -1.45 -14.66
CA ALA A 244 -8.26 -0.73 -14.98
C ALA A 244 -9.25 -0.80 -13.81
N ILE A 245 -9.48 -1.98 -13.24
CA ILE A 245 -10.30 -2.18 -12.04
C ILE A 245 -9.75 -1.34 -10.87
N ALA A 246 -8.45 -1.47 -10.58
CA ALA A 246 -7.80 -0.73 -9.50
C ALA A 246 -7.92 0.78 -9.65
N ASN A 247 -7.83 1.33 -10.86
CA ASN A 247 -7.95 2.78 -11.09
C ASN A 247 -9.37 3.34 -10.84
N VAL A 248 -10.40 2.50 -10.75
CA VAL A 248 -11.76 2.92 -10.36
C VAL A 248 -11.94 2.95 -8.82
N ILE A 249 -11.04 2.29 -8.06
CA ILE A 249 -11.10 2.26 -6.59
C ILE A 249 -10.43 3.51 -6.00
N PRO A 250 -11.12 4.33 -5.17
CA PRO A 250 -10.54 5.54 -4.57
C PRO A 250 -9.30 5.27 -3.71
N LEU A 251 -9.27 4.13 -2.99
CA LEU A 251 -8.13 3.69 -2.16
C LEU A 251 -6.80 3.68 -2.93
N THR A 252 -6.81 3.27 -4.21
CA THR A 252 -5.64 3.26 -5.10
C THR A 252 -4.97 4.63 -5.19
N HIS A 253 -5.79 5.68 -5.28
CA HIS A 253 -5.33 7.05 -5.42
C HIS A 253 -5.03 7.68 -4.06
N PHE A 254 -5.85 7.40 -3.04
CA PHE A 254 -5.58 7.83 -1.66
C PHE A 254 -4.23 7.29 -1.16
N LEU A 255 -3.97 5.99 -1.32
CA LEU A 255 -2.74 5.36 -0.85
C LEU A 255 -1.50 5.81 -1.64
N LYS A 256 -1.67 6.22 -2.90
CA LYS A 256 -0.62 6.87 -3.68
C LYS A 256 -0.30 8.27 -3.15
N ALA A 257 -1.31 9.08 -2.83
CA ALA A 257 -1.12 10.40 -2.23
C ALA A 257 -0.53 10.29 -0.81
N PHE A 258 -0.97 9.31 -0.02
CA PHE A 258 -0.43 8.99 1.28
C PHE A 258 1.07 8.69 1.21
N ARG A 259 1.50 7.81 0.30
CA ARG A 259 2.92 7.43 0.16
C ARG A 259 3.80 8.66 -0.11
N ILE A 260 3.38 9.53 -1.04
CA ILE A 260 4.08 10.76 -1.39
C ILE A 260 4.22 11.68 -0.17
N LEU A 261 3.13 11.95 0.54
CA LEU A 261 3.12 12.91 1.65
C LEU A 261 3.82 12.40 2.92
N ILE A 262 3.57 11.14 3.29
CA ILE A 262 3.91 10.62 4.62
C ILE A 262 5.16 9.77 4.61
N ILE A 263 5.45 9.05 3.52
CA ILE A 263 6.62 8.15 3.46
C ILE A 263 7.77 8.87 2.76
N GLU A 264 7.50 9.53 1.64
CA GLU A 264 8.51 10.20 0.81
C GLU A 264 8.79 11.66 1.26
N ASN A 265 8.02 12.19 2.23
CA ASN A 265 8.01 13.60 2.65
C ASN A 265 7.93 14.60 1.47
N GLY A 266 7.14 14.24 0.46
CA GLY A 266 6.85 15.07 -0.70
C GLY A 266 5.88 16.21 -0.41
N THR A 267 5.67 17.06 -1.41
CA THR A 267 4.81 18.24 -1.33
C THR A 267 3.38 17.95 -1.82
N PHE A 268 2.40 18.73 -1.35
CA PHE A 268 1.00 18.62 -1.78
C PHE A 268 0.82 18.70 -3.31
N SER A 269 1.62 19.52 -4.01
CA SER A 269 1.59 19.65 -5.47
C SER A 269 1.79 18.31 -6.20
N GLN A 270 2.64 17.42 -5.65
CA GLN A 270 2.91 16.10 -6.21
C GLN A 270 1.72 15.12 -6.06
N THR A 271 0.72 15.46 -5.24
CA THR A 271 -0.52 14.67 -5.06
C THR A 271 -1.69 15.11 -5.95
N THR A 272 -1.52 16.12 -6.80
CA THR A 272 -2.56 16.64 -7.72
C THR A 272 -3.22 15.55 -8.57
N LYS A 273 -2.44 14.63 -9.17
CA LYS A 273 -3.00 13.56 -10.02
C LYS A 273 -3.91 12.57 -9.25
N PRO A 274 -3.49 11.95 -8.12
CA PRO A 274 -4.40 11.11 -7.34
C PRO A 274 -5.60 11.88 -6.77
N ILE A 275 -5.45 13.17 -6.41
CA ILE A 275 -6.59 14.03 -6.02
C ILE A 275 -7.62 14.11 -7.15
N TRP A 276 -7.20 14.49 -8.36
CA TRP A 276 -8.10 14.60 -9.51
C TRP A 276 -8.78 13.27 -9.86
N ASN A 277 -8.06 12.16 -9.79
CA ASN A 277 -8.65 10.83 -10.04
C ASN A 277 -9.80 10.53 -9.06
N MET A 278 -9.62 10.80 -7.75
CA MET A 278 -10.69 10.61 -6.76
C MET A 278 -11.86 11.57 -7.00
N ILE A 279 -11.59 12.85 -7.28
CA ILE A 279 -12.63 13.84 -7.63
C ILE A 279 -13.45 13.35 -8.82
N ILE A 280 -12.82 12.83 -9.88
CA ILE A 280 -13.52 12.28 -11.05
C ILE A 280 -14.38 11.07 -10.68
N ILE A 281 -13.84 10.10 -9.90
CA ILE A 281 -14.61 8.93 -9.44
C ILE A 281 -15.82 9.38 -8.61
N GLY A 282 -15.62 10.25 -7.62
CA GLY A 282 -16.68 10.79 -6.77
C GLY A 282 -17.74 11.56 -7.55
N LEU A 283 -17.35 12.40 -8.51
CA LEU A 283 -18.28 13.12 -9.38
C LEU A 283 -19.09 12.16 -10.24
N VAL A 284 -18.46 11.22 -10.96
CA VAL A 284 -19.15 10.22 -11.80
C VAL A 284 -20.12 9.39 -10.97
N CYS A 285 -19.70 8.88 -9.80
CA CYS A 285 -20.56 8.11 -8.92
C CYS A 285 -21.69 8.95 -8.30
N SER A 286 -21.47 10.24 -8.00
CA SER A 286 -22.52 11.13 -7.50
C SER A 286 -23.59 11.44 -8.55
N ILE A 287 -23.20 11.65 -9.81
CA ILE A 287 -24.11 11.87 -10.94
C ILE A 287 -24.90 10.59 -11.24
N ALA A 288 -24.22 9.43 -11.23
CA ALA A 288 -24.88 8.13 -11.37
C ALA A 288 -25.87 7.85 -10.22
N ALA A 289 -25.50 8.15 -8.97
CA ALA A 289 -26.37 7.98 -7.81
C ALA A 289 -27.61 8.91 -7.88
N TYR A 290 -27.39 10.19 -8.23
CA TYR A 290 -28.48 11.15 -8.41
C TYR A 290 -29.46 10.73 -9.51
N THR A 291 -28.95 10.31 -10.68
CA THR A 291 -29.78 9.90 -11.81
C THR A 291 -30.51 8.58 -11.54
N ALA A 292 -29.85 7.57 -10.97
CA ALA A 292 -30.49 6.32 -10.57
C ALA A 292 -31.60 6.56 -9.51
N LEU A 293 -31.36 7.43 -8.53
CA LEU A 293 -32.35 7.78 -7.51
C LEU A 293 -33.50 8.63 -8.08
N TYR A 294 -33.25 9.49 -9.07
CA TYR A 294 -34.28 10.20 -9.83
C TYR A 294 -35.21 9.21 -10.54
N PHE A 295 -34.66 8.22 -11.26
CA PHE A 295 -35.47 7.22 -11.97
C PHE A 295 -36.26 6.32 -11.00
N LYS A 296 -35.66 5.83 -9.91
CA LYS A 296 -36.39 5.05 -8.89
C LYS A 296 -37.50 5.88 -8.23
N LYS A 297 -37.25 7.14 -7.86
CA LYS A 297 -38.31 8.05 -7.38
C LYS A 297 -39.43 8.22 -8.40
N LYS A 298 -39.10 8.35 -9.70
CA LYS A 298 -40.07 8.55 -10.78
C LYS A 298 -40.91 7.31 -11.09
N SER A 299 -40.40 6.09 -10.89
CA SER A 299 -41.20 4.86 -10.96
C SER A 299 -42.18 4.78 -9.79
N VAL A 300 -41.66 4.95 -8.57
CA VAL A 300 -42.45 4.87 -7.33
C VAL A 300 -43.58 5.90 -7.26
N LEU A 301 -43.45 7.06 -7.92
CA LEU A 301 -44.50 8.09 -8.08
C LEU A 301 -45.44 7.88 -9.29
N LYS A 302 -45.27 6.81 -10.06
CA LYS A 302 -46.27 6.31 -11.05
C LYS A 302 -47.08 5.12 -10.51
N GLU A 303 -46.60 4.50 -9.44
CA GLU A 303 -47.14 3.30 -8.79
C GLU A 303 -47.85 3.63 -7.46
N ALA A 304 -48.30 4.88 -7.30
CA ALA A 304 -48.84 5.47 -6.09
C ALA A 304 -49.80 6.62 -6.41
#